data_AF-A0AAD0J7L7-F1
#
_entry.id   AF-A0AAD0J7L7-F1
#
_cell.length_a   1.000
_cell.length_b   1.000
_cell.length_c   1.000
_cell.angle_alpha   90.00
_cell.angle_beta   90.00
_cell.angle_gamma   90.00
#
_symmetry.space_group_name_H-M   'P 1'
#
loop_
_entity.id
_entity.type
_entity.pdbx_description
1 polymer ?
#
loop_
_entity_poly.entity_id
_entity_poly.type
_entity_poly.pdbx_seq_one_letter_code
_entity_poly.pdbx_strand_id
1 'polypeptide(L)'
;MMYIAHSRNSVLIAAGLALSLAFAGSASSQQPQKQEGKDLLSVAESATIFRQLEPELQRFVDKQSRLPGQEKSVIVRITPDNSTGIVWIDLDSGYLPKGQTEFSEEFGDKLAEIESELYDYLSGTVGFKYVIARIGGRTINEVFPPERLLKRKNQRSSRSAASPVPGMVLINPGHGKYFHHGENVWKYERPTPYAGTTNVHEDDITPQYASVLDTYLTSRSNMYVTDVRHTRDILMPFIEPESNLPWKDLAARYYIKSLLPNDGGTIWNLYPNGKPGNENLREYDEDVMARAKYANHINAETLISLHTNAAGPSARGTLVMTQLDDPSSVQLSNNILCYMKEQINAVEAYSDFAIRPALVNGNNKAEVRDAEMPTALIEVAFHSNTEDAAALQDPKFRSAAMKGVEKGYRTFMRGETDCRPLTITSVPAVTGPHLTEIPYSVQFVGSPTYPLYLRSKVVTCPPGYLCSQNSTQYAFPGDTPGTLNAVAKCTVARPVAGSVIVLDRYLEDSDGVKSPMVRTSITCV
;
A
#
# COMPACT_ATOMS: atom_id res chain seq x y z
N MET A 1 -20.83 -16.90 -24.48
CA MET A 1 -21.14 -16.96 -25.93
C MET A 1 -21.68 -15.60 -26.34
N MET A 2 -21.27 -15.08 -27.50
CA MET A 2 -21.46 -13.72 -28.04
C MET A 2 -20.49 -12.63 -27.52
N TYR A 3 -19.33 -12.57 -28.18
CA TYR A 3 -18.40 -11.44 -28.16
C TYR A 3 -18.96 -10.31 -29.04
N ILE A 4 -19.01 -9.07 -28.52
CA ILE A 4 -19.13 -7.87 -29.33
C ILE A 4 -17.82 -7.11 -29.22
N ALA A 5 -17.00 -7.18 -30.27
CA ALA A 5 -15.80 -6.37 -30.42
C ALA A 5 -16.23 -4.90 -30.63
N HIS A 6 -15.77 -4.00 -29.77
CA HIS A 6 -15.84 -2.56 -30.01
C HIS A 6 -14.43 -2.00 -30.13
N SER A 7 -14.08 -1.60 -31.35
CA SER A 7 -12.93 -0.76 -31.64
C SER A 7 -13.15 0.63 -31.03
N ARG A 8 -12.32 1.06 -30.09
CA ARG A 8 -12.29 2.44 -29.61
C ARG A 8 -11.19 3.21 -30.32
N ASN A 9 -11.60 4.13 -31.19
CA ASN A 9 -10.76 5.26 -31.58
C ASN A 9 -10.72 6.25 -30.41
N SER A 10 -9.63 6.26 -29.66
CA SER A 10 -9.35 7.26 -28.64
C SER A 10 -8.79 8.51 -29.31
N VAL A 11 -9.56 9.59 -29.33
CA VAL A 11 -9.06 10.93 -29.66
C VAL A 11 -8.24 11.41 -28.47
N LEU A 12 -6.92 11.34 -28.60
CA LEU A 12 -5.96 11.99 -27.71
C LEU A 12 -6.08 13.50 -27.87
N ILE A 13 -6.69 14.19 -26.91
CA ILE A 13 -6.49 15.64 -26.77
C ILE A 13 -5.28 15.82 -25.86
N ALA A 14 -4.11 15.97 -26.48
CA ALA A 14 -2.94 16.52 -25.83
C ALA A 14 -3.14 18.03 -25.64
N ALA A 15 -3.42 18.47 -24.41
CA ALA A 15 -3.36 19.88 -24.06
C ALA A 15 -1.90 20.31 -23.95
N GLY A 16 -1.28 20.65 -25.08
CA GLY A 16 0.04 21.27 -25.15
C GLY A 16 -0.05 22.75 -24.78
N LEU A 17 0.48 23.13 -23.62
CA LEU A 17 0.82 24.51 -23.30
C LEU A 17 2.19 24.82 -23.92
N ALA A 18 2.19 25.45 -25.08
CA ALA A 18 3.39 25.98 -25.71
C ALA A 18 3.78 27.31 -25.04
N LEU A 19 4.88 27.31 -24.28
CA LEU A 19 5.57 28.54 -23.90
C LEU A 19 6.81 28.69 -24.77
N SER A 20 6.78 29.68 -25.66
CA SER A 20 7.87 30.04 -26.55
C SER A 20 8.95 30.80 -25.78
N LEU A 21 10.14 30.23 -25.62
CA LEU A 21 11.35 30.97 -25.26
C LEU A 21 12.46 30.61 -26.24
N ALA A 22 12.80 31.59 -27.08
CA ALA A 22 14.03 31.56 -27.87
C ALA A 22 15.20 31.94 -26.96
N PHE A 23 16.34 31.24 -27.06
CA PHE A 23 17.67 31.80 -27.38
C PHE A 23 18.78 30.75 -27.35
N ALA A 24 19.57 30.76 -28.43
CA ALA A 24 21.00 30.50 -28.62
C ALA A 24 21.73 29.37 -27.85
N GLY A 25 22.41 28.53 -28.64
CA GLY A 25 23.21 27.40 -28.17
C GLY A 25 24.52 27.73 -27.45
N SER A 26 24.95 26.77 -26.64
CA SER A 26 26.33 26.48 -26.27
C SER A 26 26.37 25.03 -25.75
N ALA A 27 27.20 24.19 -26.35
CA ALA A 27 27.43 22.83 -25.88
C ALA A 27 28.16 22.87 -24.52
N SER A 28 27.59 22.24 -23.49
CA SER A 28 28.28 21.95 -22.23
C SER A 28 27.70 20.69 -21.59
N SER A 29 28.59 19.96 -20.91
CA SER A 29 28.44 18.60 -20.39
C SER A 29 27.18 18.36 -19.55
N GLN A 30 26.42 17.32 -19.90
CA GLN A 30 25.33 16.80 -19.07
C GLN A 30 25.89 16.07 -17.84
N GLN A 31 25.88 16.75 -16.69
CA GLN A 31 25.68 16.08 -15.41
C GLN A 31 24.28 15.43 -15.40
N PRO A 32 24.07 14.29 -14.73
CA PRO A 32 22.72 13.77 -14.53
C PRO A 32 21.99 14.76 -13.63
N GLN A 33 21.12 15.57 -14.23
CA GLN A 33 20.14 16.37 -13.49
C GLN A 33 19.27 15.41 -12.68
N LYS A 34 19.31 15.56 -11.35
CA LYS A 34 18.18 15.17 -10.52
C LYS A 34 16.92 15.72 -11.17
N GLN A 35 15.93 14.87 -11.45
CA GLN A 35 14.58 15.36 -11.67
C GLN A 35 14.16 16.09 -10.39
N GLU A 36 14.26 17.42 -10.39
CA GLU A 36 13.50 18.24 -9.48
C GLU A 36 12.02 17.91 -9.75
N GLY A 37 11.36 17.31 -8.76
CA GLY A 37 9.92 17.07 -8.82
C GLY A 37 9.26 18.41 -9.05
N LYS A 38 8.50 18.53 -10.15
CA LYS A 38 7.67 19.71 -10.37
C LYS A 38 6.68 19.78 -9.22
N ASP A 39 6.73 20.86 -8.42
CA ASP A 39 5.77 21.07 -7.35
C ASP A 39 4.36 21.03 -7.95
N LEU A 40 3.54 20.11 -7.43
CA LEU A 40 2.16 19.96 -7.87
C LEU A 40 1.37 21.20 -7.45
N LEU A 41 0.40 21.61 -8.27
CA LEU A 41 -0.47 22.72 -7.91
C LEU A 41 -1.26 22.35 -6.67
N SER A 42 -1.35 23.27 -5.70
CA SER A 42 -2.21 23.04 -4.54
C SER A 42 -3.68 22.94 -4.96
N VAL A 43 -4.52 22.38 -4.09
CA VAL A 43 -5.98 22.38 -4.28
C VAL A 43 -6.50 23.81 -4.54
N ALA A 44 -5.99 24.81 -3.83
CA ALA A 44 -6.40 26.20 -3.99
C ALA A 44 -6.07 26.78 -5.38
N GLU A 45 -4.94 26.38 -5.97
CA GLU A 45 -4.48 26.84 -7.29
C GLU A 45 -5.15 26.08 -8.45
N SER A 46 -5.84 24.97 -8.16
CA SER A 46 -6.35 24.02 -9.15
C SER A 46 -7.83 24.21 -9.51
N ALA A 47 -8.45 25.34 -9.13
CA ALA A 47 -9.89 25.60 -9.34
C ALA A 47 -10.35 25.46 -10.80
N THR A 48 -9.50 25.83 -11.78
CA THR A 48 -9.83 25.66 -13.20
C THR A 48 -9.75 24.19 -13.65
N ILE A 49 -8.81 23.42 -13.09
CA ILE A 49 -8.67 21.98 -13.38
C ILE A 49 -9.93 21.25 -12.92
N PHE A 50 -10.38 21.50 -11.67
CA PHE A 50 -11.61 20.86 -11.17
C PHE A 50 -12.83 21.16 -12.03
N ARG A 51 -13.01 22.41 -12.49
CA ARG A 51 -14.10 22.78 -13.41
C ARG A 51 -14.02 22.08 -14.77
N GLN A 52 -12.82 21.76 -15.24
CA GLN A 52 -12.63 21.02 -16.49
C GLN A 52 -12.86 19.52 -16.33
N LEU A 53 -12.56 18.96 -15.15
CA LEU A 53 -12.72 17.55 -14.85
C LEU A 53 -14.14 17.15 -14.44
N GLU A 54 -14.95 18.07 -13.91
CA GLU A 54 -16.33 17.77 -13.47
C GLU A 54 -17.19 17.15 -14.58
N PRO A 55 -17.20 17.66 -15.84
CA PRO A 55 -17.90 17.00 -16.94
C PRO A 55 -17.36 15.61 -17.29
N GLU A 56 -16.06 15.36 -17.13
CA GLU A 56 -15.47 14.04 -17.37
C GLU A 56 -15.97 13.03 -16.33
N LEU A 57 -15.93 13.42 -15.06
CA LEU A 57 -16.41 12.57 -13.96
C LEU A 57 -17.93 12.34 -14.06
N GLN A 58 -18.72 13.35 -14.44
CA GLN A 58 -20.14 13.19 -14.74
C GLN A 58 -20.36 12.13 -15.83
N ARG A 59 -19.60 12.18 -16.93
CA ARG A 59 -19.69 11.17 -18.01
C ARG A 59 -19.28 9.77 -17.56
N PHE A 60 -18.38 9.64 -16.59
CA PHE A 60 -18.05 8.36 -15.98
C PHE A 60 -19.23 7.84 -15.17
N VAL A 61 -19.77 8.65 -14.25
CA VAL A 61 -20.90 8.28 -13.38
C VAL A 61 -22.16 7.96 -14.19
N ASP A 62 -22.41 8.65 -15.31
CA ASP A 62 -23.54 8.39 -16.22
C ASP A 62 -23.45 7.03 -16.92
N LYS A 63 -22.24 6.49 -17.11
CA LYS A 63 -22.00 5.17 -17.74
C LYS A 63 -21.98 4.03 -16.75
N GLN A 64 -21.78 4.32 -15.47
CA GLN A 64 -21.77 3.31 -14.42
C GLN A 64 -23.15 2.66 -14.30
N SER A 65 -23.19 1.33 -14.18
CA SER A 65 -24.45 0.62 -13.95
C SER A 65 -25.08 1.05 -12.62
N ARG A 66 -26.42 1.19 -12.60
CA ARG A 66 -27.17 1.56 -11.40
C ARG A 66 -27.60 0.32 -10.61
N LEU A 67 -27.43 0.38 -9.30
CA LEU A 67 -28.04 -0.56 -8.37
C LEU A 67 -29.56 -0.39 -8.36
N PRO A 68 -30.31 -1.46 -8.01
CA PRO A 68 -31.75 -1.36 -7.81
C PRO A 68 -32.12 -0.21 -6.87
N GLY A 69 -33.04 0.66 -7.32
CA GLY A 69 -33.52 1.79 -6.52
C GLY A 69 -32.71 3.09 -6.65
N GLN A 70 -31.57 3.11 -7.34
CA GLN A 70 -30.88 4.37 -7.69
C GLN A 70 -31.61 5.12 -8.82
N GLU A 71 -31.45 6.44 -8.86
CA GLU A 71 -31.95 7.25 -9.95
C GLU A 71 -31.11 7.08 -11.21
N LYS A 72 -31.76 7.19 -12.37
CA LYS A 72 -31.07 7.05 -13.68
C LYS A 72 -30.03 8.14 -13.88
N SER A 73 -30.35 9.35 -13.44
CA SER A 73 -29.49 10.53 -13.54
C SER A 73 -29.08 10.96 -12.14
N VAL A 74 -27.78 11.14 -11.95
CA VAL A 74 -27.17 11.58 -10.69
C VAL A 74 -26.26 12.75 -11.03
N ILE A 75 -26.46 13.88 -10.38
CA ILE A 75 -25.61 15.04 -10.54
C ILE A 75 -24.31 14.83 -9.76
N VAL A 76 -23.19 15.09 -10.42
CA VAL A 76 -21.84 15.04 -9.85
C VAL A 76 -21.29 16.47 -9.75
N ARG A 77 -20.68 16.81 -8.62
CA ARG A 77 -19.86 18.01 -8.49
C ARG A 77 -18.51 17.68 -7.87
N ILE A 78 -17.47 18.44 -8.26
CA ILE A 78 -16.16 18.37 -7.62
C ILE A 78 -16.00 19.57 -6.69
N THR A 79 -15.98 19.32 -5.39
CA THR A 79 -15.92 20.37 -4.36
C THR A 79 -14.60 20.27 -3.59
N PRO A 80 -13.56 21.00 -3.99
CA PRO A 80 -12.30 21.02 -3.25
C PRO A 80 -12.43 21.73 -1.89
N ASP A 81 -11.77 21.18 -0.87
CA ASP A 81 -11.59 21.81 0.43
C ASP A 81 -10.13 22.25 0.61
N ASN A 82 -9.91 23.54 0.47
CA ASN A 82 -8.58 24.16 0.55
C ASN A 82 -7.93 24.01 1.93
N SER A 83 -8.73 23.86 2.99
CA SER A 83 -8.22 23.82 4.37
C SER A 83 -7.70 22.43 4.75
N THR A 84 -8.37 21.39 4.29
CA THR A 84 -8.01 19.99 4.62
C THR A 84 -7.20 19.33 3.51
N GLY A 85 -7.20 19.90 2.30
CA GLY A 85 -6.63 19.31 1.10
C GLY A 85 -7.48 18.16 0.54
N ILE A 86 -8.70 17.97 1.03
CA ILE A 86 -9.62 16.93 0.54
C ILE A 86 -10.30 17.44 -0.73
N VAL A 87 -10.40 16.58 -1.75
CA VAL A 87 -11.24 16.82 -2.92
C VAL A 87 -12.51 15.99 -2.80
N TRP A 88 -13.64 16.65 -2.58
CA TRP A 88 -14.93 15.97 -2.44
C TRP A 88 -15.58 15.70 -3.79
N ILE A 89 -16.13 14.50 -3.94
CA ILE A 89 -17.07 14.17 -5.02
C ILE A 89 -18.47 14.23 -4.43
N ASP A 90 -19.23 15.22 -4.84
CA ASP A 90 -20.61 15.44 -4.45
C ASP A 90 -21.56 14.72 -5.41
N LEU A 91 -22.08 13.59 -4.98
CA LEU A 91 -23.19 12.90 -5.64
C LEU A 91 -24.49 13.40 -5.02
N ASP A 92 -25.50 13.69 -5.83
CA ASP A 92 -26.83 14.00 -5.29
C ASP A 92 -27.49 12.79 -4.60
N SER A 93 -28.61 13.02 -3.91
CA SER A 93 -29.33 11.96 -3.19
C SER A 93 -29.88 10.86 -4.08
N GLY A 94 -29.96 11.07 -5.40
CA GLY A 94 -30.41 10.07 -6.36
C GLY A 94 -29.44 8.89 -6.49
N TYR A 95 -28.17 9.07 -6.07
CA TYR A 95 -27.20 7.97 -6.03
C TYR A 95 -27.44 6.98 -4.89
N LEU A 96 -28.20 7.34 -3.85
CA LEU A 96 -28.49 6.41 -2.76
C LEU A 96 -29.61 5.43 -3.17
N PRO A 97 -29.40 4.10 -3.13
CA PRO A 97 -30.46 3.15 -3.45
C PRO A 97 -31.67 3.31 -2.51
N LYS A 98 -32.86 3.51 -3.08
CA LYS A 98 -34.09 3.69 -2.30
C LYS A 98 -34.39 2.45 -1.46
N GLY A 99 -34.60 2.65 -0.16
CA GLY A 99 -34.93 1.60 0.79
C GLY A 99 -33.73 0.83 1.36
N GLN A 100 -32.51 1.13 0.91
CA GLN A 100 -31.31 0.55 1.51
C GLN A 100 -31.08 1.13 2.91
N THR A 101 -31.07 0.25 3.92
CA THR A 101 -30.88 0.61 5.34
C THR A 101 -29.50 0.25 5.87
N GLU A 102 -28.77 -0.59 5.14
CA GLU A 102 -27.45 -1.11 5.51
C GLU A 102 -26.47 -0.95 4.36
N PHE A 103 -25.19 -0.88 4.69
CA PHE A 103 -24.15 -0.92 3.68
C PHE A 103 -24.08 -2.29 2.97
N SER A 104 -23.69 -2.26 1.69
CA SER A 104 -23.30 -3.42 0.91
C SER A 104 -21.95 -3.17 0.26
N GLU A 105 -21.16 -4.23 0.10
CA GLU A 105 -19.84 -4.15 -0.55
C GLU A 105 -19.97 -3.69 -2.00
N GLU A 106 -20.99 -4.17 -2.73
CA GLU A 106 -21.26 -3.72 -4.12
C GLU A 106 -21.49 -2.20 -4.21
N PHE A 107 -22.14 -1.59 -3.21
CA PHE A 107 -22.30 -0.14 -3.17
C PHE A 107 -20.98 0.57 -2.84
N GLY A 108 -20.18 0.01 -1.93
CA GLY A 108 -18.83 0.45 -1.62
C GLY A 108 -17.91 0.44 -2.84
N ASP A 109 -17.92 -0.66 -3.60
CA ASP A 109 -17.15 -0.84 -4.84
C ASP A 109 -17.49 0.24 -5.87
N LYS A 110 -18.79 0.49 -6.09
CA LYS A 110 -19.22 1.56 -7.01
C LYS A 110 -18.79 2.95 -6.58
N LEU A 111 -18.74 3.23 -5.28
CA LEU A 111 -18.18 4.50 -4.79
C LEU A 111 -16.66 4.56 -4.98
N ALA A 112 -15.96 3.45 -4.70
CA ALA A 112 -14.52 3.33 -4.90
C ALA A 112 -14.11 3.56 -6.37
N GLU A 113 -14.89 3.06 -7.33
CA GLU A 113 -14.69 3.30 -8.76
C GLU A 113 -14.69 4.80 -9.09
N ILE A 114 -15.65 5.56 -8.56
CA ILE A 114 -15.75 7.02 -8.80
C ILE A 114 -14.61 7.76 -8.12
N GLU A 115 -14.26 7.39 -6.88
CA GLU A 115 -13.12 7.95 -6.15
C GLU A 115 -11.80 7.69 -6.90
N SER A 116 -11.60 6.49 -7.44
CA SER A 116 -10.40 6.14 -8.21
C SER A 116 -10.34 6.89 -9.54
N GLU A 117 -11.46 7.04 -10.24
CA GLU A 117 -11.48 7.77 -11.51
C GLU A 117 -11.04 9.23 -11.33
N LEU A 118 -11.57 9.93 -10.32
CA LEU A 118 -11.15 11.31 -10.04
C LEU A 118 -9.70 11.35 -9.54
N TYR A 119 -9.27 10.39 -8.72
CA TYR A 119 -7.87 10.29 -8.32
C TYR A 119 -6.95 10.23 -9.55
N ASP A 120 -7.28 9.41 -10.53
CA ASP A 120 -6.47 9.23 -11.75
C ASP A 120 -6.42 10.52 -12.59
N TYR A 121 -7.49 11.30 -12.63
CA TYR A 121 -7.48 12.61 -13.29
C TYR A 121 -6.56 13.64 -12.60
N LEU A 122 -6.44 13.57 -11.27
CA LEU A 122 -5.70 14.55 -10.47
C LEU A 122 -4.24 14.16 -10.28
N SER A 123 -3.95 12.87 -10.27
CA SER A 123 -2.62 12.30 -10.01
C SER A 123 -1.55 12.92 -10.92
N GLY A 124 -0.43 13.32 -10.34
CA GLY A 124 0.67 13.97 -11.07
C GLY A 124 0.41 15.42 -11.52
N THR A 125 -0.77 15.98 -11.23
CA THR A 125 -1.14 17.35 -11.61
C THR A 125 -1.46 18.22 -10.39
N VAL A 126 -2.25 17.69 -9.46
CA VAL A 126 -2.74 18.42 -8.27
C VAL A 126 -2.24 17.74 -7.01
N GLY A 127 -1.72 18.52 -6.06
CA GLY A 127 -1.39 18.07 -4.71
C GLY A 127 -2.64 18.07 -3.83
N PHE A 128 -3.17 16.89 -3.53
CA PHE A 128 -4.33 16.70 -2.65
C PHE A 128 -4.03 15.66 -1.56
N LYS A 129 -4.81 15.70 -0.48
CA LYS A 129 -4.70 14.75 0.63
C LYS A 129 -5.51 13.48 0.38
N TYR A 130 -6.79 13.63 0.06
CA TYR A 130 -7.72 12.52 -0.22
C TYR A 130 -8.73 12.92 -1.30
N VAL A 131 -9.23 11.91 -2.03
CA VAL A 131 -10.46 11.99 -2.83
C VAL A 131 -11.53 11.22 -2.08
N ILE A 132 -12.68 11.84 -1.80
CA ILE A 132 -13.75 11.23 -1.00
C ILE A 132 -15.12 11.54 -1.61
N ALA A 133 -15.93 10.51 -1.82
CA ALA A 133 -17.31 10.66 -2.26
C ALA A 133 -18.28 10.90 -1.08
N ARG A 134 -19.25 11.78 -1.30
CA ARG A 134 -20.39 12.03 -0.41
C ARG A 134 -21.69 12.07 -1.21
N ILE A 135 -22.77 11.65 -0.57
CA ILE A 135 -24.10 11.50 -1.20
C ILE A 135 -25.07 12.42 -0.46
N GLY A 136 -25.65 13.38 -1.18
CA GLY A 136 -26.50 14.41 -0.57
C GLY A 136 -25.78 15.18 0.55
N GLY A 137 -24.47 15.40 0.40
CA GLY A 137 -23.62 16.08 1.38
C GLY A 137 -23.17 15.21 2.58
N ARG A 138 -23.49 13.92 2.60
CA ARG A 138 -23.12 13.00 3.70
C ARG A 138 -22.13 11.94 3.24
N THR A 139 -21.10 11.67 4.03
CA THR A 139 -20.15 10.57 3.83
C THR A 139 -20.83 9.22 4.00
N ILE A 140 -20.19 8.15 3.51
CA ILE A 140 -20.74 6.79 3.64
C ILE A 140 -20.97 6.38 5.10
N ASN A 141 -20.08 6.76 6.02
CA ASN A 141 -20.22 6.47 7.46
C ASN A 141 -21.32 7.31 8.13
N GLU A 142 -21.70 8.45 7.53
CA GLU A 142 -22.86 9.21 8.01
C GLU A 142 -24.16 8.60 7.50
N VAL A 143 -24.18 8.09 6.26
CA VAL A 143 -25.34 7.42 5.65
C VAL A 143 -25.59 6.06 6.29
N PHE A 144 -24.55 5.23 6.40
CA PHE A 144 -24.56 3.89 7.01
C PHE A 144 -23.50 3.83 8.12
N PRO A 145 -23.83 4.26 9.35
CA PRO A 145 -22.86 4.25 10.45
C PRO A 145 -22.41 2.83 10.81
N PRO A 146 -21.10 2.52 10.77
CA PRO A 146 -20.59 1.23 11.20
C PRO A 146 -20.82 1.01 12.71
N GLU A 147 -20.91 -0.26 13.12
CA GLU A 147 -21.20 -0.66 14.51
C GLU A 147 -20.24 0.01 15.50
N ARG A 148 -18.95 0.12 15.18
CA ARG A 148 -17.95 0.77 16.02
C ARG A 148 -18.30 2.23 16.36
N LEU A 149 -18.88 2.97 15.41
CA LEU A 149 -19.28 4.37 15.63
C LEU A 149 -20.56 4.47 16.45
N LEU A 150 -21.49 3.52 16.28
CA LEU A 150 -22.69 3.40 17.11
C LEU A 150 -22.32 3.05 18.56
N LYS A 151 -21.42 2.08 18.76
CA LYS A 151 -20.88 1.70 20.07
C LYS A 151 -20.18 2.87 20.75
N ARG A 152 -19.31 3.62 20.05
CA ARG A 152 -18.63 4.81 20.62
C ARG A 152 -19.60 5.90 21.09
N LYS A 153 -20.70 6.13 20.34
CA LYS A 153 -21.75 7.07 20.76
C LYS A 153 -22.43 6.60 22.06
N ASN A 154 -22.71 5.30 22.16
CA ASN A 154 -23.35 4.70 23.33
C ASN A 154 -22.40 4.54 24.54
N GLN A 155 -21.12 4.24 24.33
CA GLN A 155 -20.10 4.01 25.37
C GLN A 155 -19.59 5.30 26.04
N ARG A 156 -19.92 6.50 25.51
CA ARG A 156 -19.92 7.72 26.33
C ARG A 156 -20.83 7.59 27.56
N SER A 157 -21.66 6.54 27.61
CA SER A 157 -22.34 5.99 28.78
C SER A 157 -21.83 4.56 29.10
N SER A 158 -20.92 4.44 30.07
CA SER A 158 -20.80 3.32 31.03
C SER A 158 -20.28 1.91 30.66
N ARG A 159 -19.39 1.68 29.69
CA ARG A 159 -18.63 0.40 29.64
C ARG A 159 -17.21 0.56 29.06
N SER A 160 -16.21 0.02 29.74
CA SER A 160 -14.85 -0.12 29.21
C SER A 160 -14.85 -1.15 28.08
N ALA A 161 -14.40 -0.76 26.89
CA ALA A 161 -14.12 -1.72 25.82
C ALA A 161 -13.09 -2.75 26.31
N ALA A 162 -13.18 -4.00 25.83
CA ALA A 162 -12.15 -5.00 26.09
C ALA A 162 -10.82 -4.53 25.50
N SER A 163 -9.72 -4.72 26.23
CA SER A 163 -8.40 -4.33 25.73
C SER A 163 -7.96 -5.27 24.59
N PRO A 164 -7.28 -4.76 23.56
CA PRO A 164 -6.65 -5.61 22.55
C PRO A 164 -5.69 -6.63 23.17
N VAL A 165 -5.53 -7.80 22.53
CA VAL A 165 -4.51 -8.79 22.89
C VAL A 165 -3.16 -8.31 22.37
N PRO A 166 -2.21 -7.91 23.24
CA PRO A 166 -0.96 -7.29 22.80
C PRO A 166 -0.13 -8.22 21.91
N GLY A 167 0.32 -7.70 20.78
CA GLY A 167 1.12 -8.36 19.75
C GLY A 167 0.34 -9.31 18.84
N MET A 168 -0.99 -9.41 18.98
CA MET A 168 -1.80 -10.26 18.09
C MET A 168 -2.08 -9.54 16.78
N VAL A 169 -1.54 -10.08 15.68
CA VAL A 169 -1.82 -9.60 14.32
C VAL A 169 -2.75 -10.58 13.63
N LEU A 170 -3.88 -10.08 13.10
CA LEU A 170 -4.74 -10.84 12.21
C LEU A 170 -4.44 -10.45 10.76
N ILE A 171 -4.07 -11.44 9.94
CA ILE A 171 -3.89 -11.29 8.50
C ILE A 171 -5.18 -11.75 7.81
N ASN A 172 -5.73 -10.91 6.93
CA ASN A 172 -6.83 -11.26 6.06
C ASN A 172 -6.33 -11.41 4.62
N PRO A 173 -6.06 -12.64 4.14
CA PRO A 173 -5.96 -12.87 2.69
C PRO A 173 -7.35 -12.71 2.07
N GLY A 174 -7.53 -11.65 1.28
CA GLY A 174 -8.81 -11.32 0.67
C GLY A 174 -9.35 -12.45 -0.21
N HIS A 175 -10.67 -12.57 -0.24
CA HIS A 175 -11.42 -13.45 -1.13
C HIS A 175 -11.32 -14.94 -0.83
N GLY A 176 -11.72 -15.78 -1.78
CA GLY A 176 -11.86 -17.22 -1.63
C GLY A 176 -13.12 -17.73 -2.31
N LYS A 177 -13.34 -19.03 -2.27
CA LYS A 177 -14.54 -19.63 -2.83
C LYS A 177 -15.69 -19.53 -1.83
N TYR A 178 -16.84 -19.07 -2.32
CA TYR A 178 -18.12 -19.09 -1.61
C TYR A 178 -19.12 -19.98 -2.33
N PHE A 179 -20.13 -20.46 -1.61
CA PHE A 179 -21.21 -21.24 -2.19
C PHE A 179 -22.32 -20.33 -2.70
N HIS A 180 -22.55 -20.37 -4.02
CA HIS A 180 -23.58 -19.61 -4.69
C HIS A 180 -24.91 -20.38 -4.70
N HIS A 181 -25.88 -19.95 -3.89
CA HIS A 181 -27.14 -20.69 -3.67
C HIS A 181 -28.03 -20.79 -4.90
N GLY A 182 -27.98 -19.81 -5.81
CA GLY A 182 -28.80 -19.81 -7.03
C GLY A 182 -28.31 -20.78 -8.11
N GLU A 183 -27.02 -21.13 -8.08
CA GLU A 183 -26.40 -22.02 -9.08
C GLU A 183 -25.95 -23.34 -8.45
N ASN A 184 -26.01 -23.45 -7.12
CA ASN A 184 -25.64 -24.64 -6.36
C ASN A 184 -24.18 -25.08 -6.63
N VAL A 185 -23.26 -24.10 -6.68
CA VAL A 185 -21.84 -24.31 -6.98
C VAL A 185 -20.94 -23.41 -6.14
N TRP A 186 -19.71 -23.87 -5.91
CA TRP A 186 -18.64 -23.07 -5.33
C TRP A 186 -18.02 -22.16 -6.39
N LYS A 187 -17.93 -20.86 -6.10
CA LYS A 187 -17.40 -19.84 -7.01
C LYS A 187 -16.36 -18.98 -6.32
N TYR A 188 -15.37 -18.53 -7.09
CA TYR A 188 -14.50 -17.44 -6.67
C TYR A 188 -15.30 -16.16 -6.43
N GLU A 189 -14.95 -15.42 -5.38
CA GLU A 189 -15.45 -14.07 -5.15
C GLU A 189 -14.92 -13.08 -6.21
N ARG A 190 -13.74 -13.37 -6.77
CA ARG A 190 -13.13 -12.62 -7.88
C ARG A 190 -12.87 -13.56 -9.05
N PRO A 191 -13.90 -13.91 -9.84
CA PRO A 191 -13.81 -14.92 -10.89
C PRO A 191 -13.05 -14.46 -12.15
N THR A 192 -12.60 -13.21 -12.20
CA THR A 192 -11.81 -12.68 -13.32
C THR A 192 -10.36 -13.10 -13.17
N PRO A 193 -9.79 -13.83 -14.14
CA PRO A 193 -8.38 -14.19 -14.08
C PRO A 193 -7.49 -12.98 -14.33
N TYR A 194 -6.26 -13.07 -13.85
CA TYR A 194 -5.22 -12.07 -14.02
C TYR A 194 -4.92 -11.86 -15.49
N ALA A 195 -4.62 -10.63 -15.88
CA ALA A 195 -4.28 -10.27 -17.24
C ALA A 195 -3.12 -11.14 -17.77
N GLY A 196 -3.31 -11.71 -18.96
CA GLY A 196 -2.34 -12.61 -19.58
C GLY A 196 -2.35 -14.06 -19.04
N THR A 197 -3.28 -14.41 -18.15
CA THR A 197 -3.47 -15.79 -17.64
C THR A 197 -4.87 -16.30 -17.98
N THR A 198 -5.11 -17.60 -17.77
CA THR A 198 -6.44 -18.21 -17.93
C THR A 198 -7.04 -18.75 -16.64
N ASN A 199 -6.27 -18.82 -15.56
CA ASN A 199 -6.64 -19.56 -14.35
C ASN A 199 -6.00 -19.04 -13.05
N VAL A 200 -5.40 -17.84 -13.07
CA VAL A 200 -4.84 -17.23 -11.86
C VAL A 200 -5.82 -16.18 -11.37
N HIS A 201 -6.33 -16.33 -10.16
CA HIS A 201 -7.32 -15.43 -9.57
C HIS A 201 -6.78 -14.79 -8.30
N GLU A 202 -7.42 -13.71 -7.88
CA GLU A 202 -7.04 -12.99 -6.66
C GLU A 202 -7.19 -13.91 -5.44
N ASP A 203 -8.29 -14.66 -5.41
CA ASP A 203 -8.64 -15.66 -4.40
C ASP A 203 -7.53 -16.69 -4.14
N ASP A 204 -6.71 -17.00 -5.17
CA ASP A 204 -5.63 -17.99 -5.13
C ASP A 204 -4.27 -17.37 -4.78
N ILE A 205 -4.07 -16.07 -5.00
CA ILE A 205 -2.80 -15.39 -4.81
C ILE A 205 -2.68 -14.75 -3.42
N THR A 206 -3.74 -14.14 -2.90
CA THR A 206 -3.69 -13.48 -1.58
C THR A 206 -3.24 -14.41 -0.44
N PRO A 207 -3.57 -15.72 -0.38
CA PRO A 207 -3.02 -16.64 0.62
C PRO A 207 -1.49 -16.75 0.57
N GLN A 208 -0.91 -16.68 -0.62
CA GLN A 208 0.53 -16.80 -0.80
C GLN A 208 1.27 -15.57 -0.26
N TYR A 209 0.67 -14.39 -0.39
CA TYR A 209 1.19 -13.17 0.22
C TYR A 209 1.03 -13.20 1.74
N ALA A 210 -0.13 -13.65 2.25
CA ALA A 210 -0.37 -13.81 3.67
C ALA A 210 0.64 -14.75 4.35
N SER A 211 0.96 -15.89 3.73
CA SER A 211 1.97 -16.83 4.25
C SER A 211 3.38 -16.21 4.32
N VAL A 212 3.76 -15.40 3.34
CA VAL A 212 5.06 -14.70 3.35
C VAL A 212 5.06 -13.58 4.40
N LEU A 213 3.96 -12.85 4.56
CA LEU A 213 3.84 -11.82 5.60
C LEU A 213 3.92 -12.43 7.01
N ASP A 214 3.20 -13.52 7.27
CA ASP A 214 3.27 -14.27 8.53
C ASP A 214 4.72 -14.63 8.86
N THR A 215 5.44 -15.21 7.89
CA THR A 215 6.86 -15.57 8.05
C THR A 215 7.70 -14.37 8.46
N TYR A 216 7.49 -13.19 7.88
CA TYR A 216 8.27 -12.01 8.23
C TYR A 216 7.84 -11.38 9.56
N LEU A 217 6.56 -11.34 9.87
CA LEU A 217 6.07 -10.86 11.17
C LEU A 217 6.66 -11.70 12.31
N THR A 218 6.61 -13.03 12.19
CA THR A 218 7.11 -13.96 13.21
C THR A 218 8.63 -13.98 13.30
N SER A 219 9.37 -13.84 12.19
CA SER A 219 10.84 -13.93 12.21
C SER A 219 11.56 -12.59 12.43
N ARG A 220 10.95 -11.46 12.06
CA ARG A 220 11.61 -10.13 12.03
C ARG A 220 10.98 -9.11 12.98
N SER A 221 9.72 -9.34 13.38
CA SER A 221 8.96 -8.51 14.30
C SER A 221 8.60 -9.23 15.61
N ASN A 222 9.31 -10.32 15.96
CA ASN A 222 9.03 -11.14 17.16
C ASN A 222 9.05 -10.37 18.50
N MET A 223 9.66 -9.19 18.56
CA MET A 223 9.61 -8.31 19.73
C MET A 223 8.27 -7.57 19.89
N TYR A 224 7.47 -7.49 18.82
CA TYR A 224 6.16 -6.84 18.77
C TYR A 224 5.02 -7.79 18.38
N VAL A 225 5.32 -9.01 17.93
CA VAL A 225 4.34 -10.00 17.48
C VAL A 225 4.36 -11.17 18.45
N THR A 226 3.23 -11.42 19.12
CA THR A 226 3.04 -12.53 20.04
C THR A 226 2.29 -13.69 19.41
N ASP A 227 1.37 -13.39 18.49
CA ASP A 227 0.55 -14.36 17.76
C ASP A 227 0.20 -13.81 16.37
N VAL A 228 0.17 -14.67 15.36
CA VAL A 228 -0.31 -14.34 14.01
C VAL A 228 -1.46 -15.27 13.69
N ARG A 229 -2.63 -14.69 13.41
CA ARG A 229 -3.83 -15.44 13.00
C ARG A 229 -4.22 -15.07 11.59
N HIS A 230 -5.05 -15.91 10.99
CA HIS A 230 -5.58 -15.69 9.65
C HIS A 230 -7.10 -15.76 9.65
N THR A 231 -7.75 -15.02 8.75
CA THR A 231 -9.20 -15.14 8.52
C THR A 231 -9.55 -16.36 7.67
N ARG A 232 -8.60 -16.89 6.90
CA ARG A 232 -8.68 -18.14 6.14
C ARG A 232 -7.65 -19.12 6.65
N ASP A 233 -7.97 -20.41 6.63
CA ASP A 233 -7.00 -21.44 7.01
C ASP A 233 -6.09 -21.80 5.85
N ILE A 234 -5.06 -20.99 5.66
CA ILE A 234 -4.11 -21.13 4.55
C ILE A 234 -3.02 -22.18 4.84
N LEU A 235 -2.96 -22.71 6.07
CA LEU A 235 -1.95 -23.67 6.51
C LEU A 235 -2.52 -25.09 6.64
N MET A 236 -3.84 -25.26 6.69
CA MET A 236 -4.48 -26.57 6.78
C MET A 236 -4.36 -27.35 5.46
N PRO A 237 -3.67 -28.50 5.45
CA PRO A 237 -3.46 -29.28 4.22
C PRO A 237 -4.66 -30.17 3.86
N PHE A 238 -5.65 -30.27 4.74
CA PHE A 238 -6.81 -31.15 4.57
C PHE A 238 -7.91 -30.49 3.72
N ILE A 239 -8.83 -31.34 3.26
CA ILE A 239 -10.03 -30.94 2.55
C ILE A 239 -11.14 -30.67 3.57
N GLU A 240 -11.86 -29.57 3.38
CA GLU A 240 -13.05 -29.26 4.16
C GLU A 240 -14.22 -30.17 3.69
N PRO A 241 -14.84 -30.94 4.59
CA PRO A 241 -15.78 -31.99 4.18
C PRO A 241 -17.06 -31.53 3.47
N GLU A 242 -17.65 -30.38 3.84
CA GLU A 242 -18.93 -29.92 3.26
C GLU A 242 -18.75 -29.45 1.80
N SER A 243 -17.65 -28.76 1.52
CA SER A 243 -17.31 -28.20 0.21
C SER A 243 -16.57 -29.17 -0.69
N ASN A 244 -15.87 -30.15 -0.10
CA ASN A 244 -14.87 -30.98 -0.78
C ASN A 244 -13.77 -30.15 -1.47
N LEU A 245 -13.42 -29.00 -0.88
CA LEU A 245 -12.35 -28.11 -1.33
C LEU A 245 -11.23 -28.00 -0.28
N PRO A 246 -9.98 -27.69 -0.68
CA PRO A 246 -8.93 -27.33 0.27
C PRO A 246 -9.36 -26.12 1.11
N TRP A 247 -9.03 -26.12 2.40
CA TRP A 247 -9.31 -24.98 3.29
C TRP A 247 -8.75 -23.66 2.78
N LYS A 248 -7.54 -23.68 2.22
CA LYS A 248 -6.92 -22.49 1.61
C LYS A 248 -7.73 -21.89 0.45
N ASP A 249 -8.60 -22.65 -0.20
CA ASP A 249 -9.41 -22.18 -1.34
C ASP A 249 -10.70 -21.52 -0.86
N LEU A 250 -11.16 -21.81 0.37
CA LEU A 250 -12.42 -21.29 0.90
C LEU A 250 -12.27 -19.85 1.37
N ALA A 251 -13.36 -19.09 1.26
CA ALA A 251 -13.45 -17.75 1.82
C ALA A 251 -13.40 -17.77 3.36
N ALA A 252 -13.12 -16.62 3.97
CA ALA A 252 -12.92 -16.47 5.41
C ALA A 252 -14.07 -17.04 6.28
N ARG A 253 -15.33 -16.88 5.87
CA ARG A 253 -16.50 -17.30 6.67
C ARG A 253 -16.47 -18.77 7.04
N TYR A 254 -15.93 -19.64 6.20
CA TYR A 254 -15.93 -21.09 6.46
C TYR A 254 -14.92 -21.45 7.54
N TYR A 255 -13.75 -20.82 7.53
CA TYR A 255 -12.78 -21.02 8.59
C TYR A 255 -13.26 -20.40 9.90
N ILE A 256 -13.82 -19.19 9.84
CA ILE A 256 -14.39 -18.54 11.01
C ILE A 256 -15.57 -19.36 11.58
N LYS A 257 -16.40 -19.99 10.72
CA LYS A 257 -17.44 -20.95 11.12
C LYS A 257 -16.86 -22.14 11.88
N SER A 258 -15.74 -22.70 11.44
CA SER A 258 -15.14 -23.85 12.12
C SER A 258 -14.51 -23.49 13.47
N LEU A 259 -14.00 -22.26 13.60
CA LEU A 259 -13.46 -21.74 14.86
C LEU A 259 -14.57 -21.35 15.85
N LEU A 260 -15.66 -20.75 15.36
CA LEU A 260 -16.71 -20.12 16.16
C LEU A 260 -18.12 -20.60 15.76
N PRO A 261 -18.41 -21.92 15.83
CA PRO A 261 -19.66 -22.49 15.32
C PRO A 261 -20.93 -21.95 16.01
N ASN A 262 -20.80 -21.43 17.23
CA ASN A 262 -21.93 -20.91 18.01
C ASN A 262 -22.16 -19.40 17.83
N ASP A 263 -21.25 -18.69 17.16
CA ASP A 263 -21.30 -17.22 17.00
C ASP A 263 -21.76 -16.80 15.59
N GLY A 264 -22.40 -17.71 14.85
CA GLY A 264 -22.81 -17.46 13.46
C GLY A 264 -23.67 -16.20 13.31
N GLY A 265 -24.68 -16.03 14.16
CA GLY A 265 -25.61 -14.89 14.08
C GLY A 265 -24.98 -13.52 14.37
N THR A 266 -23.71 -13.46 14.78
CA THR A 266 -22.99 -12.21 15.08
C THR A 266 -21.74 -12.00 14.24
N ILE A 267 -21.21 -13.05 13.58
CA ILE A 267 -19.92 -12.99 12.86
C ILE A 267 -20.05 -13.45 11.41
N TRP A 268 -20.42 -14.71 11.15
CA TRP A 268 -20.23 -15.36 9.84
C TRP A 268 -21.51 -15.88 9.16
N ASN A 269 -22.66 -15.76 9.82
CA ASN A 269 -24.00 -16.14 9.34
C ASN A 269 -25.02 -15.05 9.69
N LEU A 270 -24.68 -13.79 9.37
CA LEU A 270 -25.50 -12.61 9.67
C LEU A 270 -26.80 -12.59 8.88
N TYR A 271 -26.80 -13.18 7.69
CA TYR A 271 -27.90 -13.15 6.74
C TYR A 271 -28.18 -14.59 6.27
N PRO A 272 -28.69 -15.48 7.14
CA PRO A 272 -28.82 -16.90 6.83
C PRO A 272 -29.73 -17.19 5.62
N ASN A 273 -30.62 -16.25 5.27
CA ASN A 273 -31.48 -16.31 4.09
C ASN A 273 -31.09 -15.30 2.99
N GLY A 274 -29.97 -14.61 3.17
CA GLY A 274 -29.48 -13.51 2.35
C GLY A 274 -30.23 -12.19 2.55
N LYS A 275 -29.69 -11.13 1.95
CA LYS A 275 -30.34 -9.83 1.86
C LYS A 275 -31.39 -9.86 0.73
N PRO A 276 -32.49 -9.09 0.82
CA PRO A 276 -33.48 -9.01 -0.25
C PRO A 276 -32.82 -8.68 -1.60
N GLY A 277 -33.04 -9.52 -2.60
CA GLY A 277 -32.47 -9.39 -3.95
C GLY A 277 -31.06 -9.97 -4.13
N ASN A 278 -30.40 -10.41 -3.05
CA ASN A 278 -29.08 -11.02 -3.02
C ASN A 278 -29.09 -12.39 -2.30
N GLU A 279 -30.23 -13.08 -2.27
CA GLU A 279 -30.40 -14.36 -1.56
C GLU A 279 -29.39 -15.43 -2.01
N ASN A 280 -29.05 -15.39 -3.31
CA ASN A 280 -28.07 -16.29 -3.93
C ASN A 280 -26.62 -16.01 -3.53
N LEU A 281 -26.34 -14.78 -3.10
CA LEU A 281 -25.01 -14.26 -2.75
C LEU A 281 -24.81 -14.16 -1.24
N ARG A 282 -25.70 -14.73 -0.43
CA ARG A 282 -25.66 -14.57 1.03
C ARG A 282 -24.29 -14.89 1.66
N GLU A 283 -23.63 -15.94 1.15
CA GLU A 283 -22.34 -16.37 1.69
C GLU A 283 -21.19 -15.45 1.26
N TYR A 284 -21.30 -14.83 0.09
CA TYR A 284 -20.39 -13.76 -0.36
C TYR A 284 -20.54 -12.54 0.55
N ASP A 285 -21.78 -12.08 0.77
CA ASP A 285 -22.05 -10.91 1.60
C ASP A 285 -21.64 -11.11 3.06
N GLU A 286 -21.83 -12.33 3.59
CA GLU A 286 -21.40 -12.71 4.94
C GLU A 286 -19.89 -12.77 5.08
N ASP A 287 -19.17 -13.24 4.06
CA ASP A 287 -17.72 -13.38 4.10
C ASP A 287 -17.02 -12.06 4.36
N VAL A 288 -17.33 -11.05 3.54
CA VAL A 288 -16.70 -9.73 3.63
C VAL A 288 -16.89 -9.15 5.03
N MET A 289 -18.08 -9.28 5.61
CA MET A 289 -18.39 -8.78 6.95
C MET A 289 -17.70 -9.59 8.07
N ALA A 290 -17.54 -10.90 7.88
CA ALA A 290 -16.95 -11.80 8.88
C ALA A 290 -15.50 -11.47 9.19
N ARG A 291 -14.74 -10.95 8.21
CA ARG A 291 -13.29 -10.65 8.33
C ARG A 291 -13.01 -9.66 9.47
N ALA A 292 -13.63 -8.48 9.44
CA ALA A 292 -13.46 -7.47 10.49
C ALA A 292 -14.17 -7.89 11.80
N LYS A 293 -15.34 -8.54 11.72
CA LYS A 293 -16.06 -9.00 12.91
C LYS A 293 -15.28 -10.06 13.69
N TYR A 294 -14.58 -10.95 13.01
CA TYR A 294 -13.68 -11.91 13.64
C TYR A 294 -12.51 -11.21 14.32
N ALA A 295 -11.87 -10.25 13.65
CA ALA A 295 -10.80 -9.42 14.23
C ALA A 295 -11.24 -8.76 15.55
N ASN A 296 -12.43 -8.16 15.54
CA ASN A 296 -13.03 -7.50 16.69
C ASN A 296 -13.36 -8.51 17.79
N HIS A 297 -13.91 -9.67 17.44
CA HIS A 297 -14.28 -10.73 18.38
C HIS A 297 -13.08 -11.25 19.17
N ILE A 298 -11.95 -11.51 18.49
CA ILE A 298 -10.73 -11.99 19.14
C ILE A 298 -9.90 -10.88 19.80
N ASN A 299 -10.36 -9.62 19.69
CA ASN A 299 -9.64 -8.42 20.15
C ASN A 299 -8.21 -8.34 19.59
N ALA A 300 -8.03 -8.57 18.28
CA ALA A 300 -6.72 -8.42 17.64
C ALA A 300 -6.16 -7.00 17.86
N GLU A 301 -4.84 -6.88 18.03
CA GLU A 301 -4.18 -5.58 18.15
C GLU A 301 -4.04 -4.87 16.79
N THR A 302 -3.91 -5.63 15.71
CA THR A 302 -3.82 -5.08 14.35
C THR A 302 -4.48 -6.01 13.33
N LEU A 303 -5.18 -5.43 12.36
CA LEU A 303 -5.77 -6.14 11.21
C LEU A 303 -5.10 -5.69 9.91
N ILE A 304 -4.46 -6.60 9.18
CA ILE A 304 -3.85 -6.33 7.88
C ILE A 304 -4.59 -7.13 6.81
N SER A 305 -5.25 -6.46 5.88
CA SER A 305 -5.93 -7.08 4.75
C SER A 305 -5.08 -7.03 3.47
N LEU A 306 -4.98 -8.14 2.75
CA LEU A 306 -4.15 -8.29 1.54
C LEU A 306 -5.04 -8.64 0.34
N HIS A 307 -4.99 -7.78 -0.68
CA HIS A 307 -5.79 -7.84 -1.90
C HIS A 307 -4.94 -7.52 -3.14
N THR A 308 -5.54 -7.68 -4.31
CA THR A 308 -5.03 -7.15 -5.58
C THR A 308 -6.15 -6.45 -6.33
N ASN A 309 -5.83 -5.36 -7.01
CA ASN A 309 -6.88 -4.48 -7.52
C ASN A 309 -7.23 -4.77 -8.98
N ALA A 310 -8.39 -4.31 -9.41
CA ALA A 310 -8.86 -4.36 -10.78
C ALA A 310 -9.39 -2.99 -11.21
N ALA A 311 -8.95 -2.52 -12.37
CA ALA A 311 -9.51 -1.35 -13.04
C ALA A 311 -9.25 -1.46 -14.55
N GLY A 312 -9.22 -0.34 -15.26
CA GLY A 312 -8.79 -0.31 -16.67
C GLY A 312 -7.41 -0.94 -16.85
N PRO A 313 -7.07 -1.45 -18.05
CA PRO A 313 -5.83 -2.20 -18.29
C PRO A 313 -4.55 -1.36 -18.11
N SER A 314 -4.67 -0.03 -18.06
CA SER A 314 -3.57 0.90 -17.79
C SER A 314 -3.34 1.21 -16.31
N ALA A 315 -4.30 0.86 -15.44
CA ALA A 315 -4.16 1.09 -14.00
C ALA A 315 -3.09 0.15 -13.43
N ARG A 316 -2.15 0.70 -12.65
CA ARG A 316 -0.99 -0.05 -12.15
C ARG A 316 -0.49 0.49 -10.82
N GLY A 317 0.28 -0.33 -10.13
CA GLY A 317 1.01 -0.03 -8.91
C GLY A 317 0.31 -0.43 -7.61
N THR A 318 1.04 -0.31 -6.51
CA THR A 318 0.54 -0.58 -5.15
C THR A 318 -0.27 0.59 -4.61
N LEU A 319 -1.34 0.31 -3.86
CA LEU A 319 -2.02 1.29 -3.03
C LEU A 319 -2.40 0.72 -1.66
N VAL A 320 -2.56 1.61 -0.68
CA VAL A 320 -2.98 1.25 0.69
C VAL A 320 -4.21 2.06 1.05
N MET A 321 -5.31 1.36 1.33
CA MET A 321 -6.55 1.93 1.84
C MET A 321 -6.53 1.96 3.37
N THR A 322 -7.09 3.02 3.95
CA THR A 322 -7.04 3.25 5.40
C THR A 322 -8.38 3.73 5.96
N GLN A 323 -8.56 3.53 7.26
CA GLN A 323 -9.68 4.06 8.01
C GLN A 323 -9.41 5.52 8.40
N LEU A 324 -9.91 6.46 7.58
CA LEU A 324 -9.53 7.89 7.67
C LEU A 324 -9.87 8.57 9.00
N ASP A 325 -10.86 8.07 9.74
CA ASP A 325 -11.29 8.61 11.04
C ASP A 325 -10.53 7.98 12.23
N ASP A 326 -9.55 7.12 11.98
CA ASP A 326 -8.67 6.53 12.99
C ASP A 326 -7.19 6.90 12.74
N PRO A 327 -6.61 7.81 13.55
CA PRO A 327 -5.22 8.23 13.40
C PRO A 327 -4.20 7.07 13.45
N SER A 328 -4.48 6.03 14.23
CA SER A 328 -3.58 4.87 14.33
C SER A 328 -3.57 4.04 13.04
N SER A 329 -4.74 3.79 12.44
CA SER A 329 -4.85 3.16 11.11
C SER A 329 -4.14 3.99 10.03
N VAL A 330 -4.31 5.31 10.05
CA VAL A 330 -3.60 6.22 9.13
C VAL A 330 -2.08 6.11 9.30
N GLN A 331 -1.59 6.09 10.54
CA GLN A 331 -0.16 5.93 10.81
C GLN A 331 0.38 4.58 10.33
N LEU A 332 -0.29 3.48 10.69
CA LEU A 332 0.07 2.14 10.22
C LEU A 332 0.14 2.08 8.69
N SER A 333 -0.89 2.61 8.03
CA SER A 333 -1.01 2.61 6.56
C SER A 333 0.08 3.45 5.89
N ASN A 334 0.44 4.62 6.45
CA ASN A 334 1.54 5.44 5.95
C ASN A 334 2.89 4.71 6.04
N ASN A 335 3.14 4.04 7.17
CA ASN A 335 4.36 3.27 7.35
C ASN A 335 4.44 2.12 6.35
N ILE A 336 3.32 1.38 6.15
CA ILE A 336 3.23 0.31 5.16
C ILE A 336 3.51 0.84 3.75
N LEU A 337 2.81 1.89 3.31
CA LEU A 337 2.97 2.45 1.96
C LEU A 337 4.43 2.90 1.70
N CYS A 338 5.02 3.59 2.69
CA CYS A 338 6.41 4.01 2.65
C CYS A 338 7.39 2.85 2.45
N TYR A 339 7.27 1.81 3.29
CA TYR A 339 8.24 0.72 3.28
C TYR A 339 7.97 -0.31 2.18
N MET A 340 6.75 -0.43 1.67
CA MET A 340 6.49 -1.12 0.40
C MET A 340 7.24 -0.44 -0.75
N LYS A 341 7.20 0.91 -0.84
CA LYS A 341 7.98 1.65 -1.84
C LYS A 341 9.48 1.41 -1.71
N GLU A 342 10.02 1.48 -0.51
CA GLU A 342 11.45 1.24 -0.28
C GLU A 342 11.87 -0.18 -0.68
N GLN A 343 11.11 -1.19 -0.26
CA GLN A 343 11.47 -2.60 -0.44
C GLN A 343 11.24 -3.08 -1.88
N ILE A 344 10.12 -2.72 -2.51
CA ILE A 344 9.84 -3.08 -3.91
C ILE A 344 10.88 -2.45 -4.82
N ASN A 345 11.14 -1.15 -4.68
CA ASN A 345 12.05 -0.43 -5.58
C ASN A 345 13.54 -0.72 -5.30
N ALA A 346 13.86 -1.42 -4.21
CA ALA A 346 15.19 -1.98 -3.99
C ALA A 346 15.49 -3.20 -4.86
N VAL A 347 14.46 -3.89 -5.37
CA VAL A 347 14.62 -4.99 -6.31
C VAL A 347 14.86 -4.42 -7.70
N GLU A 348 16.00 -4.76 -8.32
CA GLU A 348 16.42 -4.20 -9.62
C GLU A 348 15.33 -4.28 -10.70
N ALA A 349 14.65 -5.42 -10.81
CA ALA A 349 13.57 -5.66 -11.78
C ALA A 349 12.30 -4.81 -11.54
N TYR A 350 12.17 -4.19 -10.36
CA TYR A 350 11.00 -3.42 -9.92
C TYR A 350 11.39 -2.03 -9.41
N SER A 351 12.57 -1.54 -9.79
CA SER A 351 13.11 -0.26 -9.29
C SER A 351 12.26 0.97 -9.67
N ASP A 352 11.49 0.86 -10.75
CA ASP A 352 10.54 1.84 -11.26
C ASP A 352 9.07 1.43 -11.07
N PHE A 353 8.81 0.36 -10.30
CA PHE A 353 7.44 -0.09 -10.04
C PHE A 353 6.63 1.02 -9.38
N ALA A 354 5.40 1.20 -9.87
CA ALA A 354 4.53 2.29 -9.44
C ALA A 354 4.01 2.04 -8.01
N ILE A 355 4.14 3.05 -7.14
CA ILE A 355 3.54 3.05 -5.81
C ILE A 355 2.75 4.34 -5.68
N ARG A 356 1.46 4.26 -5.33
CA ARG A 356 0.66 5.47 -5.15
C ARG A 356 1.29 6.34 -4.04
N PRO A 357 1.44 7.66 -4.26
CA PRO A 357 2.13 8.53 -3.31
C PRO A 357 1.34 8.80 -2.02
N ALA A 358 0.03 8.53 -2.00
CA ALA A 358 -0.86 8.81 -0.88
C ALA A 358 -1.79 7.63 -0.57
N LEU A 359 -2.31 7.62 0.66
CA LEU A 359 -3.31 6.65 1.11
C LEU A 359 -4.65 6.87 0.42
N VAL A 360 -5.42 5.80 0.30
CA VAL A 360 -6.75 5.78 -0.28
C VAL A 360 -7.81 5.67 0.83
N ASN A 361 -8.98 6.28 0.61
CA ASN A 361 -10.12 6.14 1.50
C ASN A 361 -10.58 4.67 1.53
N GLY A 362 -10.53 4.03 2.71
CA GLY A 362 -11.03 2.66 2.89
C GLY A 362 -12.40 2.58 3.55
N ASN A 363 -13.08 3.71 3.81
CA ASN A 363 -14.40 3.69 4.47
C ASN A 363 -15.51 3.07 3.61
N ASN A 364 -15.25 2.84 2.32
CA ASN A 364 -16.10 2.10 1.39
C ASN A 364 -15.77 0.59 1.32
N LYS A 365 -14.89 0.07 2.20
CA LYS A 365 -14.56 -1.35 2.32
C LYS A 365 -14.91 -1.84 3.70
N ALA A 366 -15.71 -2.90 3.83
CA ALA A 366 -16.15 -3.35 5.15
C ALA A 366 -14.98 -3.82 6.04
N GLU A 367 -13.92 -4.44 5.48
CA GLU A 367 -12.77 -4.88 6.29
C GLU A 367 -12.05 -3.75 7.01
N VAL A 368 -11.99 -2.57 6.38
CA VAL A 368 -11.36 -1.38 6.95
C VAL A 368 -12.36 -0.57 7.76
N ARG A 369 -13.57 -0.39 7.24
CA ARG A 369 -14.59 0.45 7.89
C ARG A 369 -15.02 -0.13 9.22
N ASP A 370 -15.15 -1.44 9.36
CA ASP A 370 -15.77 -2.07 10.53
C ASP A 370 -14.75 -2.56 11.57
N ALA A 371 -13.45 -2.36 11.33
CA ALA A 371 -12.37 -2.68 12.28
C ALA A 371 -12.40 -1.78 13.53
N GLU A 372 -12.17 -2.36 14.70
CA GLU A 372 -12.09 -1.64 15.99
C GLU A 372 -10.65 -1.40 16.47
N MET A 373 -9.67 -1.88 15.70
CA MET A 373 -8.22 -1.76 15.93
C MET A 373 -7.53 -1.08 14.73
N PRO A 374 -6.25 -0.65 14.86
CA PRO A 374 -5.47 -0.17 13.72
C PRO A 374 -5.53 -1.16 12.55
N THR A 375 -5.89 -0.66 11.36
CA THR A 375 -6.06 -1.50 10.17
C THR A 375 -5.52 -0.85 8.89
N ALA A 376 -5.11 -1.70 7.96
CA ALA A 376 -4.74 -1.33 6.59
C ALA A 376 -5.22 -2.40 5.62
N LEU A 377 -5.77 -1.98 4.47
CA LEU A 377 -6.04 -2.85 3.33
C LEU A 377 -5.03 -2.52 2.23
N ILE A 378 -4.24 -3.51 1.85
CA ILE A 378 -3.17 -3.37 0.87
C ILE A 378 -3.64 -3.99 -0.44
N GLU A 379 -3.78 -3.16 -1.45
CA GLU A 379 -3.87 -3.59 -2.83
C GLU A 379 -2.45 -3.68 -3.38
N VAL A 380 -1.91 -4.89 -3.45
CA VAL A 380 -0.49 -5.10 -3.74
C VAL A 380 -0.11 -4.58 -5.13
N ALA A 381 -0.96 -4.84 -6.14
CA ALA A 381 -0.82 -4.35 -7.51
C ALA A 381 -2.15 -4.57 -8.27
N PHE A 382 -2.24 -4.13 -9.53
CA PHE A 382 -3.45 -4.31 -10.36
C PHE A 382 -3.39 -5.59 -11.19
N HIS A 383 -4.19 -6.60 -10.85
CA HIS A 383 -4.23 -7.85 -11.61
C HIS A 383 -4.84 -7.71 -13.02
N SER A 384 -5.56 -6.61 -13.28
CA SER A 384 -6.11 -6.27 -14.60
C SER A 384 -5.07 -5.68 -15.56
N ASN A 385 -3.87 -5.35 -15.07
CA ASN A 385 -2.74 -4.87 -15.86
C ASN A 385 -1.71 -5.98 -16.06
N THR A 386 -1.22 -6.15 -17.29
CA THR A 386 -0.34 -7.28 -17.65
C THR A 386 1.02 -7.25 -16.95
N GLU A 387 1.61 -6.08 -16.71
CA GLU A 387 2.91 -5.96 -16.02
C GLU A 387 2.76 -6.27 -14.53
N ASP A 388 1.77 -5.67 -13.88
CA ASP A 388 1.44 -5.91 -12.48
C ASP A 388 1.00 -7.36 -12.24
N ALA A 389 0.20 -7.94 -13.14
CA ALA A 389 -0.20 -9.35 -13.08
C ALA A 389 1.01 -10.30 -13.14
N ALA A 390 2.03 -9.97 -13.93
CA ALA A 390 3.28 -10.72 -13.97
C ALA A 390 4.09 -10.55 -12.68
N ALA A 391 4.18 -9.31 -12.16
CA ALA A 391 4.85 -9.01 -10.90
C ALA A 391 4.19 -9.74 -9.71
N LEU A 392 2.85 -9.77 -9.65
CA LEU A 392 2.09 -10.44 -8.59
C LEU A 392 2.42 -11.93 -8.47
N GLN A 393 2.79 -12.56 -9.58
CA GLN A 393 3.18 -13.97 -9.65
C GLN A 393 4.66 -14.20 -9.32
N ASP A 394 5.52 -13.19 -9.41
CA ASP A 394 6.95 -13.30 -9.12
C ASP A 394 7.21 -13.42 -7.60
N PRO A 395 7.85 -14.50 -7.12
CA PRO A 395 8.27 -14.63 -5.73
C PRO A 395 9.16 -13.49 -5.22
N LYS A 396 9.99 -12.87 -6.08
CA LYS A 396 10.86 -11.74 -5.67
C LYS A 396 10.05 -10.50 -5.34
N PHE A 397 9.08 -10.16 -6.19
CA PHE A 397 8.15 -9.05 -5.94
C PHE A 397 7.32 -9.30 -4.68
N ARG A 398 6.75 -10.50 -4.55
CA ARG A 398 5.99 -10.90 -3.37
C ARG A 398 6.80 -10.81 -2.08
N SER A 399 8.04 -11.29 -2.10
CA SER A 399 8.95 -11.15 -0.96
C SER A 399 9.17 -9.68 -0.61
N ALA A 400 9.55 -8.85 -1.58
CA ALA A 400 9.79 -7.42 -1.36
C ALA A 400 8.56 -6.67 -0.83
N ALA A 401 7.39 -6.90 -1.43
CA ALA A 401 6.13 -6.32 -0.99
C ALA A 401 5.83 -6.66 0.49
N MET A 402 5.95 -7.94 0.87
CA MET A 402 5.65 -8.37 2.24
C MET A 402 6.73 -7.99 3.26
N LYS A 403 8.00 -7.86 2.85
CA LYS A 403 9.02 -7.19 3.68
C LYS A 403 8.65 -5.73 3.93
N GLY A 404 8.07 -5.04 2.94
CA GLY A 404 7.56 -3.68 3.07
C GLY A 404 6.41 -3.57 4.07
N VAL A 405 5.43 -4.47 3.99
CA VAL A 405 4.30 -4.52 4.94
C VAL A 405 4.78 -4.83 6.35
N GLU A 406 5.65 -5.83 6.54
CA GLU A 406 6.25 -6.14 7.86
C GLU A 406 7.00 -4.95 8.44
N LYS A 407 7.85 -4.31 7.63
CA LYS A 407 8.63 -3.15 8.08
C LYS A 407 7.73 -1.97 8.43
N GLY A 408 6.64 -1.79 7.68
CA GLY A 408 5.57 -0.84 8.00
C GLY A 408 4.96 -1.10 9.37
N TYR A 409 4.53 -2.34 9.64
CA TYR A 409 4.03 -2.75 10.94
C TYR A 409 5.07 -2.54 12.06
N ARG A 410 6.31 -3.02 11.87
CA ARG A 410 7.37 -2.94 12.87
C ARG A 410 7.74 -1.53 13.26
N THR A 411 7.73 -0.60 12.30
CA THR A 411 8.01 0.83 12.56
C THR A 411 6.82 1.51 13.23
N PHE A 412 5.60 1.13 12.86
CA PHE A 412 4.39 1.57 13.55
C PHE A 412 4.41 1.17 15.04
N MET A 413 4.71 -0.09 15.35
CA MET A 413 4.81 -0.58 16.74
C MET A 413 5.95 0.08 17.54
N ARG A 414 6.97 0.61 16.86
CA ARG A 414 8.03 1.44 17.46
C ARG A 414 7.60 2.87 17.77
N GLY A 415 6.41 3.29 17.31
CA GLY A 415 5.94 4.66 17.40
C GLY A 415 6.60 5.60 16.39
N GLU A 416 7.18 5.08 15.30
CA GLU A 416 7.74 5.90 14.23
C GLU A 416 6.58 6.54 13.45
N THR A 417 6.56 7.87 13.43
CA THR A 417 5.48 8.66 12.81
C THR A 417 5.80 9.15 11.40
N ASP A 418 7.07 9.10 11.01
CA ASP A 418 7.56 9.58 9.74
C ASP A 418 8.29 8.50 8.94
N CYS A 419 8.01 8.47 7.64
CA CYS A 419 8.71 7.64 6.68
C CYS A 419 10.16 8.11 6.53
N ARG A 420 11.11 7.31 6.98
CA ARG A 420 12.54 7.58 6.84
C ARG A 420 13.21 6.50 5.99
N PRO A 421 13.32 6.70 4.67
CA PRO A 421 14.11 5.81 3.82
C PRO A 421 15.58 5.80 4.26
N LEU A 422 16.25 4.66 4.06
CA LEU A 422 17.67 4.51 4.40
C LEU A 422 18.53 5.59 3.72
N THR A 423 19.09 6.52 4.50
CA THR A 423 19.81 7.69 3.97
C THR A 423 21.02 8.03 4.83
N ILE A 424 22.18 8.23 4.20
CA ILE A 424 23.35 8.83 4.87
C ILE A 424 23.08 10.34 5.03
N THR A 425 23.05 10.82 6.26
CA THR A 425 22.85 12.25 6.57
C THR A 425 24.16 12.99 6.73
N SER A 426 25.22 12.30 7.14
CA SER A 426 26.56 12.88 7.24
C SER A 426 27.64 11.82 7.05
N VAL A 427 28.65 12.15 6.24
CA VAL A 427 29.90 11.43 6.15
C VAL A 427 31.03 12.45 5.95
N PRO A 428 31.94 12.61 6.92
CA PRO A 428 32.95 13.66 6.84
C PRO A 428 33.99 13.33 5.77
N ALA A 429 34.60 14.37 5.20
CA ALA A 429 35.92 14.23 4.60
C ALA A 429 36.92 13.91 5.71
N VAL A 430 37.86 13.02 5.44
CA VAL A 430 38.82 12.56 6.45
C VAL A 430 40.23 12.95 6.01
N THR A 431 41.06 13.35 6.97
CA THR A 431 42.46 13.68 6.74
C THR A 431 43.31 12.90 7.73
N GLY A 432 44.40 12.30 7.25
CA GLY A 432 45.31 11.60 8.15
C GLY A 432 46.55 11.04 7.48
N PRO A 433 47.44 10.45 8.30
CA PRO A 433 48.75 10.02 7.84
C PRO A 433 48.70 8.82 6.88
N HIS A 434 49.67 8.73 5.97
CA HIS A 434 49.86 7.51 5.16
C HIS A 434 50.07 6.28 6.04
N LEU A 435 49.59 5.13 5.56
CA LEU A 435 49.76 3.82 6.21
C LEU A 435 49.18 3.72 7.64
N THR A 436 48.28 4.63 8.02
CA THR A 436 47.55 4.58 9.30
C THR A 436 46.05 4.37 9.11
N GLU A 437 45.41 3.85 10.15
CA GLU A 437 43.95 3.78 10.25
C GLU A 437 43.42 5.15 10.68
N ILE A 438 42.57 5.75 9.84
CA ILE A 438 41.95 7.05 10.10
C ILE A 438 40.49 6.78 10.48
N PRO A 439 40.13 6.80 11.78
CA PRO A 439 38.77 6.56 12.22
C PRO A 439 37.85 7.72 11.83
N TYR A 440 36.62 7.39 11.45
CA TYR A 440 35.55 8.37 11.24
C TYR A 440 34.19 7.72 11.50
N SER A 441 33.18 8.55 11.67
CA SER A 441 31.80 8.10 11.87
C SER A 441 30.90 8.55 10.71
N VAL A 442 29.96 7.70 10.35
CA VAL A 442 28.90 7.97 9.38
C VAL A 442 27.58 8.09 10.13
N GLN A 443 26.84 9.16 9.88
CA GLN A 443 25.48 9.35 10.39
C GLN A 443 24.47 8.98 9.31
N PHE A 444 23.43 8.26 9.71
CA PHE A 444 22.35 7.83 8.83
C PHE A 444 21.00 7.83 9.54
N VAL A 445 19.94 7.88 8.73
CA VAL A 445 18.55 7.70 9.17
C VAL A 445 17.91 6.53 8.44
N GLY A 446 16.80 6.06 9.01
CA GLY A 446 15.99 4.97 8.49
C GLY A 446 16.05 3.73 9.37
N SER A 447 15.32 2.70 8.96
CA SER A 447 15.12 1.45 9.71
C SER A 447 15.76 0.26 8.98
N PRO A 448 17.09 0.20 8.78
CA PRO A 448 17.72 -0.84 7.96
C PRO A 448 17.53 -2.24 8.54
N THR A 449 17.61 -3.24 7.66
CA THR A 449 17.72 -4.64 8.07
C THR A 449 19.18 -5.06 8.12
N TYR A 450 19.61 -5.60 9.25
CA TYR A 450 20.99 -6.00 9.45
C TYR A 450 21.25 -7.42 8.88
N PRO A 451 22.46 -7.71 8.35
CA PRO A 451 23.65 -6.84 8.34
C PRO A 451 23.52 -5.62 7.42
N LEU A 452 24.06 -4.49 7.88
CA LEU A 452 24.18 -3.25 7.12
C LEU A 452 25.60 -3.13 6.57
N TYR A 453 25.76 -2.70 5.32
CA TYR A 453 27.05 -2.55 4.66
C TYR A 453 27.32 -1.09 4.33
N LEU A 454 28.46 -0.55 4.77
CA LEU A 454 29.01 0.70 4.24
C LEU A 454 29.90 0.39 3.04
N ARG A 455 29.42 0.75 1.85
CA ARG A 455 30.12 0.50 0.59
C ARG A 455 30.72 1.79 0.03
N SER A 456 31.84 1.66 -0.69
CA SER A 456 32.51 2.78 -1.36
C SER A 456 32.79 2.45 -2.83
N LYS A 457 32.50 3.40 -3.73
CA LYS A 457 32.95 3.41 -5.12
C LYS A 457 34.03 4.47 -5.29
N VAL A 458 35.15 4.08 -5.90
CA VAL A 458 36.25 5.02 -6.17
C VAL A 458 35.85 5.93 -7.33
N VAL A 459 35.93 7.25 -7.11
CA VAL A 459 35.69 8.28 -8.13
C VAL A 459 37.01 8.72 -8.73
N THR A 460 37.97 9.10 -7.89
CA THR A 460 39.34 9.40 -8.32
C THR A 460 40.34 8.78 -7.35
N CYS A 461 41.44 8.27 -7.91
CA CYS A 461 42.56 7.72 -7.17
C CYS A 461 43.85 8.42 -7.61
N PRO A 462 44.62 9.01 -6.69
CA PRO A 462 45.89 9.64 -7.05
C PRO A 462 46.89 8.64 -7.64
N PRO A 463 47.78 9.06 -8.55
CA PRO A 463 48.79 8.18 -9.14
C PRO A 463 49.63 7.49 -8.05
N GLY A 464 49.82 6.17 -8.20
CA GLY A 464 50.61 5.35 -7.27
C GLY A 464 49.87 4.89 -6.00
N TYR A 465 48.64 5.37 -5.75
CA TYR A 465 47.81 4.92 -4.63
C TYR A 465 47.06 3.63 -4.97
N LEU A 466 46.87 2.80 -3.95
CA LEU A 466 46.02 1.61 -4.01
C LEU A 466 44.62 1.96 -3.47
N CYS A 467 43.73 2.39 -4.35
CA CYS A 467 42.33 2.66 -3.99
C CYS A 467 41.45 1.45 -4.33
N SER A 468 40.90 0.79 -3.31
CA SER A 468 39.94 -0.29 -3.46
C SER A 468 38.52 0.18 -3.19
N GLN A 469 37.56 -0.48 -3.82
CA GLN A 469 36.18 -0.45 -3.33
C GLN A 469 36.14 -1.18 -2.00
N ASN A 470 35.68 -0.50 -0.96
CA ASN A 470 35.59 -1.07 0.38
C ASN A 470 34.13 -1.41 0.70
N SER A 471 33.94 -2.48 1.45
CA SER A 471 32.65 -2.93 1.96
C SER A 471 32.83 -3.32 3.41
N THR A 472 32.41 -2.45 4.33
CA THR A 472 32.45 -2.71 5.78
C THR A 472 31.09 -3.23 6.23
N GLN A 473 31.07 -4.40 6.86
CA GLN A 473 29.85 -5.01 7.37
C GLN A 473 29.63 -4.67 8.84
N TYR A 474 28.41 -4.30 9.18
CA TYR A 474 27.89 -4.14 10.53
C TYR A 474 26.84 -5.23 10.74
N ALA A 475 27.15 -6.22 11.57
CA ALA A 475 26.25 -7.37 11.78
C ALA A 475 25.00 -7.02 12.60
N PHE A 476 25.10 -6.01 13.48
CA PHE A 476 24.05 -5.58 14.39
C PHE A 476 24.06 -4.04 14.53
N PRO A 477 22.96 -3.43 15.01
CA PRO A 477 22.96 -2.03 15.42
C PRO A 477 24.08 -1.75 16.44
N GLY A 478 24.74 -0.60 16.32
CA GLY A 478 25.68 -0.12 17.34
C GLY A 478 24.98 0.53 18.53
N ASP A 479 25.74 0.84 19.57
CA ASP A 479 25.23 1.45 20.82
C ASP A 479 24.59 2.84 20.62
N THR A 480 25.00 3.54 19.56
CA THR A 480 24.44 4.84 19.17
C THR A 480 23.60 4.67 17.90
N PRO A 481 22.26 4.70 18.01
CA PRO A 481 21.37 4.60 16.85
C PRO A 481 21.72 5.64 15.77
N GLY A 482 21.71 5.23 14.51
CA GLY A 482 22.02 6.10 13.37
C GLY A 482 23.51 6.42 13.19
N THR A 483 24.42 5.87 13.99
CA THR A 483 25.87 6.06 13.83
C THR A 483 26.58 4.76 13.46
N LEU A 484 27.47 4.82 12.46
CA LEU A 484 28.40 3.74 12.12
C LEU A 484 29.85 4.21 12.28
N ASN A 485 30.69 3.41 12.92
CA ASN A 485 32.13 3.67 13.02
C ASN A 485 32.87 2.97 11.88
N ALA A 486 33.76 3.67 11.20
CA ALA A 486 34.48 3.16 10.04
C ALA A 486 35.93 3.65 10.02
N VAL A 487 36.74 3.03 9.16
CA VAL A 487 38.17 3.32 9.03
C VAL A 487 38.51 3.62 7.57
N ALA A 488 39.27 4.69 7.35
CA ALA A 488 39.89 5.01 6.08
C ALA A 488 41.40 4.71 6.14
N LYS A 489 42.01 4.43 4.99
CA LYS A 489 43.45 4.18 4.88
C LYS A 489 44.02 4.86 3.64
N CYS A 490 45.22 5.39 3.79
CA CYS A 490 46.02 5.95 2.71
C CYS A 490 47.16 4.97 2.36
N THR A 491 46.89 4.03 1.44
CA THR A 491 47.86 2.99 1.05
C THR A 491 48.56 3.37 -0.24
N VAL A 492 49.89 3.53 -0.19
CA VAL A 492 50.72 3.98 -1.32
C VAL A 492 52.15 3.47 -1.14
N ALA A 493 52.86 3.20 -2.24
CA ALA A 493 54.28 2.81 -2.21
C ALA A 493 55.23 4.00 -1.96
N ARG A 494 54.89 5.18 -2.51
CA ARG A 494 55.63 6.44 -2.34
C ARG A 494 54.68 7.56 -1.94
N PRO A 495 54.63 7.95 -0.67
CA PRO A 495 53.74 9.00 -0.16
C PRO A 495 53.94 10.33 -0.88
N VAL A 496 52.84 10.95 -1.30
CA VAL A 496 52.80 12.36 -1.74
C VAL A 496 51.81 13.08 -0.82
N ALA A 497 52.32 14.03 -0.04
CA ALA A 497 51.51 14.81 0.90
C ALA A 497 50.45 15.63 0.16
N GLY A 498 49.24 15.68 0.72
CA GLY A 498 48.10 16.37 0.13
C GLY A 498 47.40 15.60 -1.00
N SER A 499 47.75 14.32 -1.22
CA SER A 499 47.02 13.48 -2.19
C SER A 499 45.59 13.23 -1.72
N VAL A 500 44.63 13.36 -2.65
CA VAL A 500 43.20 13.25 -2.34
C VAL A 500 42.56 12.07 -3.09
N ILE A 501 42.00 11.12 -2.34
CA ILE A 501 41.16 10.05 -2.87
C ILE A 501 39.70 10.50 -2.78
N VAL A 502 38.97 10.50 -3.90
CA VAL A 502 37.53 10.85 -3.91
C VAL A 502 36.71 9.57 -4.05
N LEU A 503 35.70 9.43 -3.19
CA LEU A 503 34.86 8.24 -3.08
C LEU A 503 33.38 8.64 -3.06
N ASP A 504 32.53 7.83 -3.68
CA ASP A 504 31.09 7.85 -3.46
C ASP A 504 30.74 6.73 -2.47
N ARG A 505 30.07 7.06 -1.36
CA ARG A 505 29.69 6.12 -0.31
C ARG A 505 28.19 5.93 -0.24
N TYR A 506 27.76 4.72 0.08
CA TYR A 506 26.35 4.38 0.27
C TYR A 506 26.21 3.25 1.28
N LEU A 507 25.03 3.17 1.89
CA LEU A 507 24.62 2.05 2.71
C LEU A 507 23.85 1.06 1.85
N GLU A 508 24.01 -0.23 2.14
CA GLU A 508 23.20 -1.31 1.60
C GLU A 508 22.81 -2.23 2.75
N ASP A 509 21.52 -2.47 2.94
CA ASP A 509 21.03 -3.35 4.01
C ASP A 509 20.84 -4.79 3.51
N SER A 510 20.50 -5.73 4.40
CA SER A 510 20.38 -7.15 4.05
C SER A 510 19.18 -7.47 3.15
N ASP A 511 18.25 -6.53 2.99
CA ASP A 511 17.16 -6.65 2.02
C ASP A 511 17.55 -6.10 0.64
N GLY A 512 18.74 -5.52 0.50
CA GLY A 512 19.23 -4.90 -0.72
C GLY A 512 18.83 -3.44 -0.87
N VAL A 513 18.22 -2.82 0.15
CA VAL A 513 17.89 -1.38 0.15
C VAL A 513 19.19 -0.59 0.16
N LYS A 514 19.34 0.34 -0.80
CA LYS A 514 20.52 1.19 -0.94
C LYS A 514 20.20 2.63 -0.63
N SER A 515 21.03 3.28 0.16
CA SER A 515 20.96 4.73 0.31
C SER A 515 21.41 5.44 -0.95
N PRO A 516 21.01 6.71 -1.15
CA PRO A 516 21.67 7.59 -2.11
C PRO A 516 23.19 7.64 -1.86
N MET A 517 23.95 7.80 -2.93
CA MET A 517 25.41 7.94 -2.84
C MET A 517 25.77 9.34 -2.35
N VAL A 518 26.72 9.41 -1.41
CA VAL A 518 27.28 10.65 -0.89
C VAL A 518 28.77 10.72 -1.22
N ARG A 519 29.17 11.81 -1.88
CA ARG A 519 30.57 12.05 -2.22
C ARG A 519 31.36 12.52 -1.01
N THR A 520 32.53 11.91 -0.78
CA THR A 520 33.47 12.30 0.27
C THR A 520 34.91 12.18 -0.25
N SER A 521 35.88 12.61 0.56
CA SER A 521 37.30 12.56 0.24
C SER A 521 38.14 12.09 1.42
N ILE A 522 39.26 11.44 1.09
CA ILE A 522 40.34 11.10 2.02
C ILE A 522 41.57 11.90 1.58
N THR A 523 42.04 12.80 2.45
CA THR A 523 43.28 13.56 2.23
C THR A 523 44.43 12.91 3.01
N CYS A 524 45.48 12.51 2.29
CA CYS A 524 46.63 11.83 2.85
C CYS A 524 47.76 12.83 3.12
N VAL A 525 48.13 13.00 4.39
CA VAL A 525 49.14 13.99 4.84
C VAL A 525 50.42 13.38 5.37
#